data_AF-I4VI64-F1
#
_entry.id   AF-I4VI64-F1
#
_cell.length_a   1.000
_cell.length_b   1.000
_cell.length_c   1.000
_cell.angle_alpha   90.00
_cell.angle_beta   90.00
_cell.angle_gamma   90.00
#
_symmetry.space_group_name_H-M   'P 1'
#
loop_
_entity.id
_entity.type
_entity.pdbx_description
1 polymer ?
#
loop_
_entity_poly.entity_id
_entity_poly.type
_entity_poly.pdbx_seq_one_letter_code
_entity_poly.pdbx_strand_id
1 'polypeptide(L)'
;MVDAGVAPALVAVVVDHGHVSIRGYGKLPDGRAPDADTVFELGSLSKTFTALLLARELEQGKASLDTPVGQWLPGWSIPSLHGKAITLGLLAEQYSGLPRVPGNLAPPAPTDPYADYGADKLKRFLAGYTLPREPGAHYEYSNLGFGLLGYALARHASLSYGALLQRDVLQPLGMPHTGVTAPTKGARLAPGHRPRRCARAGMALARCAGRCGRDAQRWPRHGDLSAGQHGHEVHATGRGDPA
;
A
#
# COMPACT_ATOMS: atom_id res chain seq x y z
N MET A 1 -21.70 -17.69 4.98
CA MET A 1 -20.93 -16.62 5.65
C MET A 1 -21.82 -15.60 6.34
N VAL A 2 -22.78 -15.00 5.61
CA VAL A 2 -23.73 -14.02 6.17
C VAL A 2 -24.65 -14.66 7.22
N ASP A 3 -25.33 -15.75 6.89
CA ASP A 3 -26.27 -16.42 7.82
C ASP A 3 -25.59 -16.98 9.08
N ALA A 4 -24.29 -17.32 8.95
CA ALA A 4 -23.46 -17.75 10.07
C ALA A 4 -22.97 -16.59 10.96
N GLY A 5 -23.35 -15.34 10.67
CA GLY A 5 -22.96 -14.15 11.42
C GLY A 5 -21.48 -13.78 11.32
N VAL A 6 -20.75 -14.32 10.33
CA VAL A 6 -19.30 -14.10 10.15
C VAL A 6 -19.01 -12.76 9.50
N ALA A 7 -19.83 -12.37 8.52
CA ALA A 7 -19.71 -11.09 7.82
C ALA A 7 -21.11 -10.49 7.61
N PRO A 8 -21.29 -9.17 7.78
CA PRO A 8 -22.59 -8.52 7.59
C PRO A 8 -22.95 -8.29 6.13
N ALA A 9 -21.95 -8.20 5.25
CA ALA A 9 -22.10 -7.99 3.82
C ALA A 9 -21.02 -8.77 3.05
N LEU A 10 -21.37 -9.30 1.88
CA LEU A 10 -20.49 -10.01 0.96
C LEU A 10 -20.91 -9.73 -0.48
N VAL A 11 -19.94 -9.53 -1.38
CA VAL A 11 -20.16 -9.57 -2.84
C VAL A 11 -19.35 -10.73 -3.38
N ALA A 12 -20.01 -11.63 -4.11
CA ALA A 12 -19.37 -12.72 -4.84
C ALA A 12 -19.40 -12.41 -6.34
N VAL A 13 -18.27 -12.60 -6.99
CA VAL A 13 -18.11 -12.45 -8.44
C VAL A 13 -17.63 -13.79 -9.01
N VAL A 14 -18.33 -14.30 -10.02
CA VAL A 14 -17.94 -15.50 -10.77
C VAL A 14 -17.74 -15.09 -12.22
N VAL A 15 -16.59 -15.45 -12.78
CA VAL A 15 -16.27 -15.26 -14.20
C VAL A 15 -16.09 -16.64 -14.82
N ASP A 16 -16.92 -16.96 -15.81
CA ASP A 16 -16.92 -18.26 -16.48
C ASP A 16 -17.10 -18.06 -17.99
N HIS A 17 -16.11 -18.46 -18.79
CA HIS A 17 -16.13 -18.31 -20.26
C HIS A 17 -16.56 -16.91 -20.76
N GLY A 18 -16.13 -15.84 -20.07
CA GLY A 18 -16.49 -14.46 -20.40
C GLY A 18 -17.84 -13.98 -19.83
N HIS A 19 -18.63 -14.86 -19.22
CA HIS A 19 -19.82 -14.49 -18.48
C HIS A 19 -19.46 -14.06 -17.05
N VAL A 20 -19.97 -12.90 -16.64
CA VAL A 20 -19.77 -12.35 -15.30
C VAL A 20 -21.08 -12.41 -14.52
N SER A 21 -21.08 -13.08 -13.38
CA SER A 21 -22.18 -13.11 -12.43
C SER A 21 -21.77 -12.46 -11.11
N ILE A 22 -22.53 -11.46 -10.69
CA ILE A 22 -22.32 -10.74 -9.43
C ILE A 22 -23.52 -10.95 -8.52
N ARG A 23 -23.25 -11.31 -7.27
CA ARG A 23 -24.29 -11.52 -6.24
C ARG A 23 -23.88 -10.89 -4.92
N GLY A 24 -24.76 -10.05 -4.40
CA GLY A 24 -24.65 -9.47 -3.07
C GLY A 24 -25.41 -10.26 -2.01
N TYR A 25 -24.84 -10.37 -0.82
CA TYR A 25 -25.45 -11.04 0.33
C TYR A 25 -25.31 -10.17 1.58
N GLY A 26 -26.33 -10.20 2.44
CA GLY A 26 -26.35 -9.43 3.68
C GLY A 26 -26.77 -7.98 3.48
N LYS A 27 -26.40 -7.10 4.41
CA LYS A 27 -26.81 -5.70 4.42
C LYS A 27 -25.67 -4.77 4.84
N LEU A 28 -25.58 -3.64 4.15
CA LEU A 28 -24.80 -2.47 4.53
C LEU A 28 -25.49 -1.73 5.70
N PRO A 29 -24.80 -0.80 6.40
CA PRO A 29 -25.39 -0.10 7.55
C PRO A 29 -26.64 0.73 7.22
N ASP A 30 -26.76 1.19 5.97
CA ASP A 30 -27.92 1.92 5.47
C ASP A 30 -29.08 0.99 5.05
N GLY A 31 -28.95 -0.32 5.27
CA GLY A 31 -29.96 -1.34 4.99
C GLY A 31 -29.94 -1.88 3.56
N ARG A 32 -29.15 -1.31 2.64
CA ARG A 32 -29.03 -1.80 1.26
C ARG A 32 -28.28 -3.12 1.22
N ALA A 33 -28.64 -3.99 0.27
CA ALA A 33 -27.80 -5.13 -0.07
C ALA A 33 -26.52 -4.61 -0.76
N PRO A 34 -25.35 -5.22 -0.50
CA PRO A 34 -24.15 -4.89 -1.26
C PRO A 34 -24.32 -5.32 -2.73
N ASP A 35 -23.61 -4.68 -3.63
CA ASP A 35 -23.73 -4.85 -5.09
C ASP A 35 -22.37 -4.71 -5.79
N ALA A 36 -22.36 -4.73 -7.12
CA ALA A 36 -21.15 -4.57 -7.94
C ALA A 36 -20.41 -3.25 -7.70
N ASP A 37 -21.12 -2.25 -7.18
CA ASP A 37 -20.66 -0.89 -6.95
C ASP A 37 -20.16 -0.65 -5.52
N THR A 38 -20.33 -1.65 -4.65
CA THR A 38 -19.90 -1.59 -3.25
C THR A 38 -18.37 -1.68 -3.17
N VAL A 39 -17.75 -0.70 -2.53
CA VAL A 39 -16.30 -0.58 -2.40
C VAL A 39 -15.84 -1.25 -1.11
N PHE A 40 -14.77 -2.03 -1.21
CA PHE A 40 -14.16 -2.74 -0.09
C PHE A 40 -12.68 -2.38 0.06
N GLU A 41 -12.17 -2.40 1.28
CA GLU A 41 -10.73 -2.41 1.50
C GLU A 41 -10.15 -3.75 1.03
N LEU A 42 -9.22 -3.71 0.07
CA LEU A 42 -8.64 -4.91 -0.54
C LEU A 42 -7.64 -5.64 0.36
N GLY A 43 -7.07 -4.91 1.31
CA GLY A 43 -5.96 -5.36 2.13
C GLY A 43 -4.85 -6.04 1.38
N SER A 44 -4.53 -7.28 1.75
CA SER A 44 -3.35 -7.96 1.18
C SER A 44 -3.49 -8.29 -0.30
N LEU A 45 -4.70 -8.24 -0.88
CA LEU A 45 -4.89 -8.30 -2.34
C LEU A 45 -4.21 -7.13 -3.04
N SER A 46 -3.95 -6.01 -2.36
CA SER A 46 -3.18 -4.89 -2.91
C SER A 46 -1.79 -5.29 -3.44
N LYS A 47 -1.20 -6.36 -2.89
CA LYS A 47 0.11 -6.86 -3.29
C LYS A 47 0.14 -7.37 -4.72
N THR A 48 -0.98 -7.87 -5.26
CA THR A 48 -1.05 -8.31 -6.66
C THR A 48 -0.90 -7.14 -7.61
N PHE A 49 -1.43 -5.96 -7.27
CA PHE A 49 -1.24 -4.73 -8.03
C PHE A 49 0.22 -4.26 -8.01
N THR A 50 0.88 -4.31 -6.84
CA THR A 50 2.30 -3.96 -6.73
C THR A 50 3.18 -4.95 -7.51
N ALA A 51 2.87 -6.25 -7.44
CA ALA A 51 3.57 -7.28 -8.20
C ALA A 51 3.37 -7.11 -9.71
N LEU A 52 2.18 -6.69 -10.15
CA LEU A 52 1.92 -6.35 -11.55
C LEU A 52 2.76 -5.15 -12.01
N LEU A 53 2.89 -4.11 -11.18
CA LEU A 53 3.81 -3.00 -11.48
C LEU A 53 5.25 -3.48 -11.65
N LEU A 54 5.74 -4.36 -10.76
CA LEU A 54 7.06 -4.97 -10.92
C LEU A 54 7.15 -5.75 -12.24
N ALA A 55 6.18 -6.62 -12.52
CA ALA A 55 6.15 -7.43 -13.74
C ALA A 55 6.24 -6.56 -15.02
N ARG A 56 5.58 -5.40 -15.04
CA ARG A 56 5.69 -4.45 -16.15
C ARG A 56 7.09 -3.87 -16.32
N GLU A 57 7.79 -3.57 -15.22
CA GLU A 57 9.17 -3.08 -15.27
C GLU A 57 10.15 -4.18 -15.74
N LEU A 58 9.89 -5.44 -15.38
CA LEU A 58 10.62 -6.60 -15.89
C LEU A 58 10.39 -6.82 -17.39
N GLU A 59 9.13 -6.78 -17.83
CA GLU A 59 8.76 -6.94 -19.25
C GLU A 59 9.39 -5.85 -20.14
N GLN A 60 9.49 -4.63 -19.62
CA GLN A 60 10.13 -3.49 -20.31
C GLN A 60 11.66 -3.53 -20.24
N GLY A 61 12.26 -4.55 -19.60
CA GLY A 61 13.71 -4.70 -19.47
C GLY A 61 14.38 -3.64 -18.58
N LYS A 62 13.62 -2.94 -17.73
CA LYS A 62 14.16 -1.89 -16.84
C LYS A 62 14.80 -2.45 -15.57
N ALA A 63 14.45 -3.67 -15.20
CA ALA A 63 15.05 -4.43 -14.11
C ALA A 63 14.91 -5.94 -14.32
N SER A 64 15.58 -6.71 -13.46
CA SER A 64 15.36 -8.14 -13.27
C SER A 64 14.90 -8.42 -11.84
N LEU A 65 14.49 -9.66 -11.55
CA LEU A 65 14.19 -10.08 -10.17
C LEU A 65 15.42 -9.98 -9.25
N ASP A 66 16.62 -10.09 -9.82
CA ASP A 66 17.90 -9.99 -9.11
C ASP A 66 18.37 -8.55 -8.89
N THR A 67 17.69 -7.56 -9.47
CA THR A 67 18.03 -6.14 -9.25
C THR A 67 17.99 -5.82 -7.75
N PRO A 68 19.11 -5.39 -7.14
CA PRO A 68 19.11 -4.94 -5.75
C PRO A 68 18.23 -3.72 -5.57
N VAL A 69 17.33 -3.72 -4.59
CA VAL A 69 16.38 -2.61 -4.37
C VAL A 69 17.10 -1.28 -4.09
N GLY A 70 18.32 -1.34 -3.53
CA GLY A 70 19.18 -0.19 -3.28
C GLY A 70 19.55 0.58 -4.56
N GLN A 71 19.56 -0.06 -5.74
CA GLN A 71 19.81 0.64 -7.02
C GLN A 71 18.73 1.68 -7.34
N TRP A 72 17.49 1.44 -6.90
CA TRP A 72 16.37 2.36 -7.10
C TRP A 72 16.19 3.37 -5.96
N LEU A 73 16.97 3.22 -4.90
CA LEU A 73 16.93 4.04 -3.69
C LEU A 73 18.33 4.59 -3.36
N PRO A 74 18.92 5.41 -4.24
CA PRO A 74 20.27 5.94 -4.02
C PRO A 74 20.33 6.72 -2.69
N GLY A 75 21.41 6.48 -1.93
CA GLY A 75 21.61 7.10 -0.62
C GLY A 75 20.77 6.51 0.53
N TRP A 76 20.13 5.36 0.32
CA TRP A 76 19.50 4.58 1.38
C TRP A 76 20.39 3.41 1.79
N SER A 77 20.56 3.24 3.10
CA SER A 77 21.23 2.06 3.66
C SER A 77 20.22 0.92 3.75
N ILE A 78 20.23 0.03 2.76
CA ILE A 78 19.39 -1.18 2.74
C ILE A 78 20.13 -2.31 3.46
N PRO A 79 19.48 -3.03 4.40
CA PRO A 79 20.09 -4.18 5.06
C PRO A 79 20.59 -5.22 4.07
N SER A 80 21.76 -5.78 4.37
CA SER A 80 22.33 -6.94 3.69
C SER A 80 22.99 -7.84 4.73
N LEU A 81 23.19 -9.11 4.38
CA LEU A 81 23.89 -10.05 5.26
C LEU A 81 24.81 -10.92 4.41
N HIS A 82 26.07 -11.08 4.85
CA HIS A 82 27.09 -11.86 4.16
C HIS A 82 27.25 -11.52 2.67
N GLY A 83 27.15 -10.24 2.32
CA GLY A 83 27.26 -9.77 0.94
C GLY A 83 26.01 -9.98 0.08
N LYS A 84 24.94 -10.59 0.61
CA LYS A 84 23.66 -10.76 -0.09
C LYS A 84 22.76 -9.54 0.14
N ALA A 85 22.41 -8.88 -0.96
CA ALA A 85 21.50 -7.74 -0.97
C ALA A 85 20.04 -8.20 -1.06
N ILE A 86 19.12 -7.34 -0.60
CA ILE A 86 17.69 -7.50 -0.85
C ILE A 86 17.40 -7.08 -2.30
N THR A 87 16.79 -7.96 -3.09
CA THR A 87 16.41 -7.71 -4.48
C THR A 87 14.92 -7.45 -4.64
N LEU A 88 14.51 -6.92 -5.80
CA LEU A 88 13.10 -6.70 -6.12
C LEU A 88 12.28 -8.00 -6.08
N GLY A 89 12.84 -9.10 -6.60
CA GLY A 89 12.21 -10.43 -6.56
C GLY A 89 12.02 -10.92 -5.13
N LEU A 90 13.05 -10.82 -4.28
CA LEU A 90 12.96 -11.24 -2.89
C LEU A 90 11.91 -10.47 -2.07
N LEU A 91 11.63 -9.21 -2.43
CA LEU A 91 10.53 -8.45 -1.84
C LEU A 91 9.17 -8.96 -2.30
N ALA A 92 9.00 -9.20 -3.61
CA ALA A 92 7.76 -9.71 -4.19
C ALA A 92 7.43 -11.15 -3.73
N GLU A 93 8.45 -11.97 -3.56
CA GLU A 93 8.33 -13.39 -3.18
C GLU A 93 8.25 -13.61 -1.67
N GLN A 94 8.44 -12.56 -0.86
CA GLN A 94 8.45 -12.62 0.61
C GLN A 94 9.66 -13.38 1.19
N TYR A 95 10.84 -13.27 0.57
CA TYR A 95 12.10 -13.87 1.03
C TYR A 95 13.18 -12.83 1.41
N SER A 96 12.83 -11.55 1.52
CA SER A 96 13.77 -10.46 1.83
C SER A 96 14.45 -10.54 3.21
N GLY A 97 13.91 -11.32 4.15
CA GLY A 97 14.35 -11.32 5.55
C GLY A 97 13.84 -10.13 6.37
N LEU A 98 13.02 -9.25 5.77
CA LEU A 98 12.37 -8.14 6.48
C LEU A 98 11.17 -8.64 7.31
N PRO A 99 10.91 -8.04 8.48
CA PRO A 99 9.83 -8.46 9.35
C PRO A 99 8.47 -8.15 8.74
N ARG A 100 7.40 -8.75 9.28
CA ARG A 100 6.02 -8.43 8.87
C ARG A 100 5.75 -6.92 8.85
N VAL A 101 6.07 -6.24 9.94
CA VAL A 101 5.89 -4.79 10.13
C VAL A 101 7.16 -4.22 10.75
N PRO A 102 7.48 -2.93 10.52
CA PRO A 102 8.69 -2.36 11.08
C PRO A 102 8.56 -2.16 12.59
N GLY A 103 9.63 -2.43 13.34
CA GLY A 103 9.65 -2.30 14.80
C GLY A 103 9.52 -0.86 15.31
N ASN A 104 9.75 0.14 14.46
CA ASN A 104 9.54 1.56 14.77
C ASN A 104 8.15 2.06 14.33
N LEU A 105 7.21 1.16 14.01
CA LEU A 105 5.83 1.52 13.77
C LEU A 105 5.17 1.92 15.09
N ALA A 106 4.78 3.18 15.21
CA ALA A 106 3.99 3.71 16.32
C ALA A 106 2.65 4.21 15.75
N PRO A 107 1.60 3.36 15.75
CA PRO A 107 0.31 3.69 15.17
C PRO A 107 -0.33 4.91 15.87
N PRO A 108 -0.65 6.00 15.16
CA PRO A 108 -1.35 7.14 15.75
C PRO A 108 -2.84 6.82 15.98
N ALA A 109 -3.40 5.89 15.21
CA ALA A 109 -4.79 5.49 15.31
C ALA A 109 -4.97 3.98 15.03
N PRO A 110 -5.94 3.30 15.70
CA PRO A 110 -6.29 1.91 15.40
C PRO A 110 -6.87 1.68 14.00
N THR A 111 -7.37 2.74 13.38
CA THR A 111 -8.04 2.71 12.06
C THR A 111 -7.07 2.88 10.91
N ASP A 112 -5.93 3.55 11.09
CA ASP A 112 -4.88 3.66 10.09
C ASP A 112 -3.50 3.59 10.76
N PRO A 113 -2.94 2.38 10.96
CA PRO A 113 -1.71 2.22 11.71
C PRO A 113 -0.47 2.79 11.02
N TYR A 114 -0.58 3.11 9.72
CA TYR A 114 0.50 3.65 8.90
C TYR A 114 0.34 5.14 8.59
N ALA A 115 -0.68 5.82 9.12
CA ALA A 115 -1.00 7.21 8.77
C ALA A 115 0.22 8.16 8.86
N ASP A 116 1.04 7.99 9.90
CA ASP A 116 2.25 8.81 10.13
C ASP A 116 3.54 8.12 9.73
N TYR A 117 3.46 7.03 8.98
CA TYR A 117 4.60 6.18 8.68
C TYR A 117 5.03 6.36 7.22
N GLY A 118 5.88 7.38 6.99
CA GLY A 118 6.38 7.79 5.68
C GLY A 118 7.84 7.42 5.40
N ALA A 119 8.36 7.92 4.27
CA ALA A 119 9.69 7.59 3.73
C ALA A 119 10.82 7.70 4.76
N ASP A 120 10.84 8.76 5.57
CA ASP A 120 11.90 8.96 6.56
C ASP A 120 11.91 7.91 7.67
N LYS A 121 10.73 7.47 8.12
CA LYS A 121 10.63 6.41 9.14
C LYS A 121 11.06 5.05 8.58
N LEU A 122 10.75 4.77 7.31
CA LEU A 122 11.25 3.58 6.61
C LEU A 122 12.75 3.63 6.39
N LYS A 123 13.28 4.76 5.91
CA LYS A 123 14.72 4.95 5.71
C LYS A 123 15.48 4.71 7.01
N ARG A 124 15.02 5.31 8.12
CA ARG A 124 15.60 5.09 9.45
C ARG A 124 15.47 3.65 9.92
N PHE A 125 14.33 3.01 9.69
CA PHE A 125 14.14 1.60 10.04
C PHE A 125 15.16 0.72 9.31
N LEU A 126 15.24 0.85 7.98
CA LEU A 126 16.12 0.05 7.14
C LEU A 126 17.59 0.28 7.51
N ALA A 127 18.00 1.53 7.75
CA ALA A 127 19.38 1.83 8.12
C ALA A 127 19.81 1.21 9.46
N GLY A 128 18.89 1.00 10.40
CA GLY A 128 19.17 0.40 11.71
C GLY A 128 18.81 -1.08 11.83
N TYR A 129 18.24 -1.70 10.80
CA TYR A 129 17.75 -3.07 10.87
C TYR A 129 18.84 -4.09 10.53
N THR A 130 19.08 -5.03 11.45
CA THR A 130 19.95 -6.19 11.20
C THR A 130 19.10 -7.36 10.76
N LEU A 131 19.43 -7.94 9.59
CA LEU A 131 18.71 -9.11 9.10
C LEU A 131 19.02 -10.32 9.99
N PRO A 132 18.01 -11.09 10.43
CA PRO A 132 18.23 -12.29 11.25
C PRO A 132 18.75 -13.48 10.41
N ARG A 133 18.79 -13.34 9.09
CA ARG A 133 19.12 -14.38 8.11
C ARG A 133 19.41 -13.75 6.76
N GLU A 134 20.03 -14.51 5.86
CA GLU A 134 20.33 -14.04 4.52
C GLU A 134 19.05 -13.78 3.71
N PRO A 135 19.01 -12.72 2.88
CA PRO A 135 17.98 -12.59 1.86
C PRO A 135 17.93 -13.85 0.98
N GLY A 136 16.73 -14.38 0.74
CA GLY A 136 16.52 -15.64 0.01
C GLY A 136 16.47 -16.90 0.88
N ALA A 137 16.92 -16.85 2.13
CA ALA A 137 17.07 -18.06 2.94
C ALA A 137 15.73 -18.68 3.39
N HIS A 138 14.78 -17.84 3.83
CA HIS A 138 13.49 -18.32 4.34
C HIS A 138 12.36 -17.36 4.01
N TYR A 139 11.20 -17.94 3.69
CA TYR A 139 9.95 -17.24 3.52
C TYR A 139 9.54 -16.56 4.83
N GLU A 140 9.21 -15.27 4.77
CA GLU A 140 8.50 -14.55 5.81
C GLU A 140 7.56 -13.53 5.18
N TYR A 141 6.27 -13.67 5.46
CA TYR A 141 5.27 -12.73 4.99
C TYR A 141 5.54 -11.32 5.54
N SER A 142 5.98 -10.43 4.65
CA SER A 142 6.37 -9.06 4.95
C SER A 142 5.45 -8.05 4.27
N ASN A 143 4.74 -7.26 5.09
CA ASN A 143 4.08 -6.06 4.59
C ASN A 143 5.10 -4.95 4.34
N LEU A 144 6.10 -4.86 5.22
CA LEU A 144 7.20 -3.92 5.07
C LEU A 144 7.94 -4.15 3.73
N GLY A 145 8.22 -5.40 3.38
CA GLY A 145 8.88 -5.75 2.12
C GLY A 145 8.07 -5.31 0.90
N PHE A 146 6.77 -5.57 0.88
CA PHE A 146 5.89 -5.08 -0.19
C PHE A 146 5.74 -3.55 -0.20
N GLY A 147 5.73 -2.90 0.97
CA GLY A 147 5.74 -1.45 1.07
C GLY A 147 7.03 -0.84 0.50
N LEU A 148 8.19 -1.46 0.79
CA LEU A 148 9.48 -1.08 0.22
C LEU A 148 9.51 -1.29 -1.30
N LEU A 149 8.96 -2.41 -1.81
CA LEU A 149 8.84 -2.66 -3.25
C LEU A 149 8.01 -1.58 -3.94
N GLY A 150 6.80 -1.30 -3.43
CA GLY A 150 5.93 -0.25 -3.97
C GLY A 150 6.58 1.13 -3.92
N TYR A 151 7.32 1.44 -2.85
CA TYR A 151 8.09 2.67 -2.75
C TYR A 151 9.20 2.76 -3.80
N ALA A 152 10.01 1.70 -3.94
CA ALA A 152 11.11 1.67 -4.88
C ALA A 152 10.64 1.81 -6.34
N LEU A 153 9.55 1.11 -6.72
CA LEU A 153 8.90 1.24 -8.02
C LEU A 153 8.45 2.68 -8.30
N ALA A 154 7.77 3.29 -7.33
CA ALA A 154 7.30 4.67 -7.45
C ALA A 154 8.47 5.67 -7.59
N ARG A 155 9.54 5.48 -6.80
CA ARG A 155 10.76 6.31 -6.89
C ARG A 155 11.48 6.15 -8.21
N HIS A 156 11.63 4.93 -8.72
CA HIS A 156 12.24 4.67 -10.02
C HIS A 156 11.45 5.36 -11.14
N ALA A 157 10.12 5.33 -11.08
CA ALA A 157 9.25 6.00 -12.02
C ALA A 157 9.11 7.52 -11.81
N SER A 158 9.73 8.10 -10.78
CA SER A 158 9.57 9.50 -10.38
C SER A 158 8.10 9.93 -10.18
N LEU A 159 7.30 9.04 -9.61
CA LEU A 159 5.88 9.24 -9.34
C LEU A 159 5.53 8.91 -7.89
N SER A 160 4.33 9.32 -7.45
CA SER A 160 3.72 8.69 -6.28
C SER A 160 3.25 7.27 -6.62
N TYR A 161 3.16 6.39 -5.62
CA TYR A 161 2.66 5.03 -5.84
C TYR A 161 1.26 5.03 -6.43
N GLY A 162 0.37 5.92 -5.97
CA GLY A 162 -0.98 6.07 -6.51
C GLY A 162 -0.99 6.48 -7.98
N ALA A 163 -0.15 7.44 -8.37
CA ALA A 163 -0.05 7.89 -9.76
C ALA A 163 0.53 6.80 -10.67
N LEU A 164 1.56 6.08 -10.21
CA LEU A 164 2.14 4.95 -10.92
C LEU A 164 1.10 3.85 -11.14
N LEU A 165 0.40 3.45 -10.08
CA LEU A 165 -0.66 2.45 -10.13
C LEU A 165 -1.79 2.86 -11.07
N GLN A 166 -2.19 4.13 -11.03
CA GLN A 166 -3.22 4.67 -11.91
C GLN A 166 -2.81 4.58 -13.38
N ARG A 167 -1.60 5.05 -13.72
CA ARG A 167 -1.06 5.10 -15.08
C ARG A 167 -0.87 3.72 -15.70
N ASP A 168 -0.25 2.81 -14.95
CA ASP A 168 0.26 1.56 -15.52
C ASP A 168 -0.66 0.35 -15.35
N VAL A 169 -1.65 0.45 -14.45
CA VAL A 169 -2.56 -0.65 -14.15
C VAL A 169 -4.02 -0.23 -14.24
N LEU A 170 -4.45 0.76 -13.46
CA LEU A 170 -5.89 1.00 -13.29
C LEU A 170 -6.55 1.64 -14.50
N GLN A 171 -5.89 2.62 -15.16
CA GLN A 171 -6.42 3.21 -16.39
C GLN A 171 -6.45 2.22 -17.56
N PRO A 172 -5.34 1.51 -17.88
CA PRO A 172 -5.34 0.54 -18.98
C PRO A 172 -6.37 -0.59 -18.81
N LEU A 173 -6.66 -0.99 -17.56
CA LEU A 173 -7.63 -2.05 -17.26
C LEU A 173 -9.05 -1.54 -17.01
N GLY A 174 -9.30 -0.23 -17.15
CA GLY A 174 -10.64 0.34 -16.96
C GLY A 174 -11.19 0.18 -15.54
N MET A 175 -10.37 0.44 -14.51
CA MET A 175 -10.71 0.23 -13.09
C MET A 175 -10.94 1.56 -12.32
N PRO A 176 -11.94 2.40 -12.67
CA PRO A 176 -12.11 3.75 -12.15
C PRO A 176 -12.50 3.82 -10.66
N HIS A 177 -12.95 2.70 -10.08
CA HIS A 177 -13.38 2.61 -8.68
C HIS A 177 -12.33 1.94 -7.77
N THR A 178 -11.14 1.67 -8.28
CA THR A 178 -10.00 1.17 -7.50
C THR A 178 -9.01 2.30 -7.26
N GLY A 179 -8.41 2.36 -6.08
CA GLY A 179 -7.44 3.40 -5.76
C GLY A 179 -6.82 3.28 -4.38
N VAL A 180 -5.84 4.14 -4.12
CA VAL A 180 -5.10 4.23 -2.84
C VAL A 180 -5.77 5.17 -1.81
N THR A 181 -6.80 5.88 -2.25
CA THR A 181 -7.65 6.76 -1.45
C THR A 181 -9.06 6.19 -1.44
N ALA A 182 -9.73 6.28 -0.29
CA ALA A 182 -11.15 6.00 -0.25
C ALA A 182 -11.89 7.07 -1.09
N PRO A 183 -12.94 6.69 -1.83
CA PRO A 183 -13.74 7.67 -2.57
C PRO A 183 -14.33 8.72 -1.61
N THR A 184 -14.20 10.00 -1.98
CA THR A 184 -14.65 11.14 -1.16
C THR A 184 -16.13 11.50 -1.37
N LYS A 185 -16.84 10.84 -2.29
CA LYS A 185 -18.27 11.08 -2.57
C LYS A 185 -19.07 9.78 -2.70
N GLY A 186 -20.24 9.75 -2.05
CA GLY A 186 -21.26 8.69 -2.18
C GLY A 186 -20.93 7.43 -1.37
N ALA A 187 -21.68 7.17 -0.31
CA ALA A 187 -21.50 6.09 0.69
C ALA A 187 -21.52 4.65 0.13
N ARG A 188 -20.48 4.27 -0.64
CA ARG A 188 -20.31 2.92 -1.20
C ARG A 188 -19.24 2.11 -0.49
N LEU A 189 -18.41 2.73 0.35
CA LEU A 189 -17.43 2.02 1.16
C LEU A 189 -18.14 1.20 2.25
N ALA A 190 -18.06 -0.12 2.16
CA ALA A 190 -18.54 -1.01 3.21
C ALA A 190 -17.69 -0.83 4.48
N PRO A 191 -18.29 -0.56 5.66
CA PRO A 191 -17.52 -0.42 6.88
C PRO A 191 -16.79 -1.70 7.27
N GLY A 192 -15.62 -1.54 7.89
CA GLY A 192 -14.91 -2.66 8.50
C GLY A 192 -15.64 -3.16 9.74
N HIS A 193 -15.83 -4.48 9.85
CA HIS A 193 -16.41 -5.11 11.03
C HIS A 193 -15.39 -6.02 11.73
N ARG A 194 -15.44 -6.04 13.07
CA ARG A 194 -14.66 -6.99 13.89
C ARG A 194 -15.63 -7.96 14.58
N PRO A 195 -15.34 -9.27 14.60
CA PRO A 195 -16.17 -10.21 15.34
C PRO A 195 -16.22 -9.84 16.83
N ARG A 196 -17.41 -9.89 17.45
CA ARG A 196 -17.63 -9.55 18.87
C ARG A 196 -16.70 -10.30 19.84
N ARG A 197 -16.22 -11.50 19.49
CA ARG A 197 -15.26 -12.27 20.32
C ARG A 197 -13.89 -11.61 20.45
N CYS A 198 -13.45 -10.79 19.49
CA CYS A 198 -12.21 -10.01 19.62
C CYS A 198 -12.38 -8.77 20.51
N ALA A 199 -13.60 -8.24 20.67
CA ALA A 199 -13.86 -7.06 21.52
C ALA A 199 -13.84 -7.39 23.02
N ARG A 200 -14.23 -8.61 23.41
CA ARG A 200 -14.31 -9.04 24.82
C ARG A 200 -12.98 -9.49 25.44
N ALA A 201 -11.97 -9.82 24.63
CA ALA A 201 -10.80 -10.54 25.11
C ALA A 201 -9.62 -9.67 25.56
N GLY A 202 -9.74 -8.33 25.62
CA GLY A 202 -8.65 -7.45 26.07
C GLY A 202 -7.31 -7.67 25.35
N MET A 203 -7.31 -8.31 24.18
CA MET A 203 -6.09 -8.68 23.47
C MET A 203 -5.51 -7.44 22.81
N ALA A 204 -4.28 -7.08 23.22
CA ALA A 204 -3.52 -5.96 22.70
C ALA A 204 -3.60 -5.87 21.16
N LEU A 205 -3.95 -4.67 20.69
CA LEU A 205 -4.25 -4.31 19.30
C LEU A 205 -3.23 -4.80 18.26
N ALA A 206 -1.97 -5.00 18.65
CA ALA A 206 -0.90 -5.44 17.75
C ALA A 206 -1.12 -6.84 17.15
N ARG A 207 -1.76 -7.78 17.88
CA ARG A 207 -1.95 -9.16 17.39
C ARG A 207 -3.11 -9.34 16.42
N CYS A 208 -4.08 -8.41 16.40
CA CYS A 208 -5.21 -8.45 15.46
C CYS A 208 -5.09 -7.43 14.32
N ALA A 209 -4.30 -6.36 14.48
CA ALA A 209 -3.98 -5.43 13.39
C ALA A 209 -3.35 -6.15 12.19
N GLY A 210 -2.63 -7.26 12.41
CA GLY A 210 -2.11 -8.11 11.34
C GLY A 210 -3.16 -8.84 10.48
N ARG A 211 -4.47 -8.75 10.77
CA ARG A 211 -5.53 -9.34 9.93
C ARG A 211 -6.28 -8.32 9.08
N CYS A 212 -6.23 -7.04 9.42
CA CYS A 212 -6.77 -5.98 8.57
C CYS A 212 -5.64 -5.48 7.69
N GLY A 213 -5.55 -6.02 6.48
CA GLY A 213 -4.62 -5.50 5.48
C GLY A 213 -4.94 -4.04 5.20
N ARG A 214 -4.15 -3.12 5.73
CA ARG A 214 -4.05 -1.74 5.23
C ARG A 214 -2.60 -1.44 4.94
N ASP A 215 -1.96 -2.43 4.31
CA ASP A 215 -0.54 -2.70 4.53
C ASP A 215 0.35 -2.35 3.33
N ALA A 216 -0.19 -1.76 2.27
CA ALA A 216 0.60 -1.41 1.08
C ALA A 216 0.20 -0.11 0.37
N GLN A 217 -1.02 0.39 0.54
CA GLN A 217 -1.57 1.39 -0.38
C GLN A 217 -1.38 2.87 0.02
N ARG A 218 -0.89 3.19 1.23
CA ARG A 218 -0.73 4.59 1.67
C ARG A 218 0.72 5.08 1.76
N TRP A 219 1.63 4.33 1.15
CA TRP A 219 3.06 4.62 1.14
C TRP A 219 3.53 5.36 -0.12
N PRO A 220 4.17 6.55 -0.05
CA PRO A 220 3.94 7.69 0.83
C PRO A 220 2.97 8.70 0.17
N ARG A 221 2.18 9.39 0.99
CA ARG A 221 1.29 10.49 0.54
C ARG A 221 1.98 11.85 0.44
N HIS A 222 3.22 11.97 0.89
CA HIS A 222 3.97 13.21 0.84
C HIS A 222 5.35 12.95 0.25
N GLY A 223 5.50 13.38 -0.99
CA GLY A 223 6.73 13.41 -1.75
C GLY A 223 6.60 14.45 -2.84
N ASP A 224 6.05 15.62 -2.49
CA ASP A 224 6.05 16.80 -3.32
C ASP A 224 6.87 17.86 -2.57
N LEU A 225 8.15 17.90 -2.88
CA LEU A 225 8.99 19.06 -2.64
C LEU A 225 9.56 19.40 -4.00
N SER A 226 8.88 20.34 -4.66
CA SER A 226 9.42 21.09 -5.78
C SER A 226 10.81 21.59 -5.40
N ALA A 227 11.74 21.40 -6.34
CA ALA A 227 13.08 21.95 -6.30
C ALA A 227 13.06 23.47 -6.01
N GLY A 228 14.10 23.91 -5.32
CA GLY A 228 14.20 25.23 -4.73
C GLY A 228 14.10 26.39 -5.73
N GLN A 229 13.58 27.49 -5.21
CA GLN A 229 13.97 28.81 -5.65
C GLN A 229 14.52 29.54 -4.44
N HIS A 230 15.82 29.82 -4.52
CA HIS A 230 16.50 30.80 -3.68
C HIS A 230 15.79 32.14 -3.80
N GLY A 231 15.64 32.81 -2.66
CA GLY A 231 15.03 34.12 -2.57
C GLY A 231 15.80 35.18 -3.36
N HIS A 232 15.03 36.11 -3.90
CA HIS A 232 15.39 37.51 -3.83
C HIS A 232 14.15 38.28 -3.41
N GLU A 233 14.31 38.92 -2.27
CA GLU A 233 13.44 39.89 -1.64
C GLU A 233 13.49 41.18 -2.45
N VAL A 234 12.33 41.69 -2.90
CA VAL A 234 12.14 43.12 -3.17
C VAL A 234 10.72 43.49 -2.72
N HIS A 235 10.64 44.24 -1.62
CA HIS A 235 9.46 45.02 -1.26
C HIS A 235 9.39 46.29 -2.11
N ALA A 236 8.22 46.63 -2.64
CA ALA A 236 7.75 48.02 -2.70
C ALA A 236 6.23 48.09 -2.96
N THR A 237 5.60 48.93 -2.15
CA THR A 237 4.21 49.37 -2.10
C THR A 237 3.76 50.17 -3.32
N GLY A 238 2.46 50.16 -3.64
CA GLY A 238 1.86 51.23 -4.47
C GLY A 238 0.42 50.97 -4.86
N ARG A 239 -0.50 51.77 -4.30
CA ARG A 239 -1.91 51.90 -4.72
C ARG A 239 -2.02 52.49 -6.12
N GLY A 240 -3.11 52.18 -6.84
CA GLY A 240 -3.63 53.01 -7.92
C GLY A 240 -4.41 52.25 -8.99
N ASP A 241 -5.73 52.13 -8.81
CA ASP A 241 -6.74 52.08 -9.89
C ASP A 241 -6.78 53.44 -10.63
N PRO A 242 -7.52 53.62 -11.75
CA PRO A 242 -7.95 52.67 -12.80
C PRO A 242 -7.83 53.26 -14.23
N ALA A 243 -8.12 52.44 -15.25
CA ALA A 243 -8.92 52.78 -16.44
C ALA A 243 -9.44 51.48 -17.09
#